data_AF-A0A2P2I8S3-F1
#
_entry.id   AF-A0A2P2I8S3-F1
#
_cell.length_a   1.000
_cell.length_b   1.000
_cell.length_c   1.000
_cell.angle_alpha   90.00
_cell.angle_beta   90.00
_cell.angle_gamma   90.00
#
_symmetry.space_group_name_H-M   'P 1'
#
loop_
_entity.id
_entity.type
_entity.pdbx_description
1 polymer ?
#
loop_
_entity_poly.entity_id
_entity_poly.type
_entity_poly.pdbx_seq_one_letter_code
_entity_poly.pdbx_strand_id
1 'polypeptide(L)'
;DKGCLFEANFLINKVPGNFHVSTHSAQSQPEEIDFAHIIHELRFGAKIDNPKVPGTFNPLYDRKKLDGNSLESYDYVMKIVPTIYEDSAGTQVTAYQYTYAFR
;
A
#
# COMPACT_ATOMS: atom_id res chain seq x y z
N ASP A 1 12.25 4.57 -20.84
CA ASP A 1 11.25 4.45 -19.76
C ASP A 1 10.82 2.99 -19.62
N LYS A 2 11.42 2.28 -18.67
CA LYS A 2 11.03 0.91 -18.30
C LYS A 2 10.37 0.98 -16.93
N GLY A 3 9.22 0.33 -16.78
CA GLY A 3 8.47 0.31 -15.53
C GLY A 3 7.35 -0.71 -15.63
N CYS A 4 6.75 -1.06 -14.49
CA CYS A 4 5.63 -1.99 -14.41
C CYS A 4 4.49 -1.34 -13.63
N LEU A 5 3.27 -1.38 -14.18
CA LEU A 5 2.08 -1.05 -13.41
C LEU A 5 1.66 -2.31 -12.65
N PHE A 6 1.75 -2.25 -11.33
CA PHE A 6 1.31 -3.31 -10.43
C PHE A 6 0.03 -2.89 -9.72
N GLU A 7 -1.09 -3.54 -10.05
CA GLU A 7 -2.38 -3.36 -9.40
C GLU A 7 -2.94 -4.72 -8.99
N ALA A 8 -3.29 -4.87 -7.71
CA ALA A 8 -3.78 -6.14 -7.19
C ALA A 8 -4.63 -5.95 -5.92
N ASN A 9 -5.51 -6.92 -5.68
CA ASN A 9 -6.31 -7.04 -4.47
C ASN A 9 -6.14 -8.46 -3.89
N PHE A 10 -5.82 -8.56 -2.60
CA PHE A 10 -5.53 -9.82 -1.93
C PHE A 10 -6.42 -10.01 -0.70
N LEU A 11 -6.86 -11.24 -0.47
CA LEU A 11 -7.38 -11.66 0.82
C LEU A 11 -6.22 -12.21 1.66
N ILE A 12 -5.98 -11.58 2.81
CA ILE A 12 -4.91 -11.94 3.73
C ILE A 12 -5.49 -12.25 5.12
N ASN A 13 -4.80 -13.10 5.87
CA ASN A 13 -5.11 -13.30 7.27
C ASN A 13 -4.81 -12.03 8.06
N LYS A 14 -5.68 -11.67 9.01
CA LYS A 14 -5.49 -10.52 9.91
C LYS A 14 -4.51 -10.84 11.04
N VAL A 15 -3.26 -11.05 10.68
CA VAL A 15 -2.13 -11.31 11.57
C VAL A 15 -0.92 -10.45 11.15
N PRO A 16 0.08 -10.23 12.02
CA PRO A 16 1.32 -9.58 11.59
C PRO A 16 1.95 -10.32 10.41
N GLY A 17 2.40 -9.57 9.41
CA GLY A 17 2.97 -10.13 8.19
C GLY A 17 3.59 -9.05 7.30
N ASN A 18 4.17 -9.49 6.18
CA ASN A 18 4.87 -8.62 5.25
C ASN A 18 4.36 -8.83 3.82
N PHE A 19 4.43 -7.78 3.01
CA PHE A 19 4.20 -7.81 1.57
C PHE A 19 5.47 -7.31 0.89
N HIS A 20 6.13 -8.17 0.12
CA HIS A 20 7.41 -7.85 -0.52
C HIS A 20 7.26 -7.90 -2.05
N VAL A 21 7.78 -6.88 -2.72
CA VAL A 21 8.05 -6.89 -4.16
C VAL A 21 9.56 -7.03 -4.32
N SER A 22 10.02 -8.08 -5.01
CA SER A 22 11.45 -8.35 -5.15
C SER A 22 11.75 -9.10 -6.44
N THR A 23 13.00 -9.04 -6.88
CA THR A 23 13.48 -9.86 -8.01
C THR A 23 13.95 -11.25 -7.56
N HIS A 24 14.16 -11.50 -6.25
CA HIS A 24 14.85 -12.69 -5.73
C HIS A 24 14.30 -14.05 -6.22
N SER A 25 13.02 -14.13 -6.59
CA SER A 25 12.38 -15.35 -7.10
C SER A 25 12.19 -15.39 -8.62
N ALA A 26 12.71 -14.41 -9.36
CA ALA A 26 12.63 -14.38 -10.81
C ALA A 26 13.59 -15.39 -11.44
N GLN A 27 13.13 -16.12 -12.46
CA GLN A 27 13.93 -17.10 -13.21
C GLN A 27 15.16 -16.48 -13.89
N SER A 28 15.06 -15.19 -14.24
CA SER A 28 16.17 -14.39 -14.75
C SER A 28 16.17 -13.06 -14.02
N GLN A 29 17.35 -12.63 -13.56
CA GLN A 29 17.56 -11.33 -12.92
C GLN A 29 17.88 -10.28 -13.99
N PRO A 30 17.35 -9.06 -13.89
CA PRO A 30 17.80 -7.97 -14.75
C PRO A 30 19.24 -7.59 -14.42
N GLU A 31 20.02 -7.14 -15.41
CA GLU A 31 21.38 -6.64 -15.20
C GLU A 31 21.41 -5.39 -14.32
N GLU A 32 20.41 -4.52 -14.50
CA GLU A 32 20.18 -3.33 -13.69
C GLU A 32 18.84 -3.49 -12.95
N ILE A 33 18.90 -3.44 -11.61
CA ILE A 33 17.72 -3.45 -10.76
C ILE A 33 17.33 -2.01 -10.47
N ASP A 34 16.05 -1.69 -10.65
CA ASP A 34 15.51 -0.39 -10.29
C ASP A 34 14.21 -0.58 -9.52
N PHE A 35 14.22 -0.20 -8.24
CA PHE A 35 13.06 -0.22 -7.35
C PHE A 35 12.46 1.18 -7.14
N ALA A 36 12.84 2.17 -7.95
CA ALA A 36 12.13 3.43 -8.00
C ALA A 36 10.64 3.18 -8.29
N HIS A 37 9.76 3.79 -7.49
CA HIS A 37 8.34 3.51 -7.54
C HIS A 37 7.48 4.70 -7.15
N ILE A 38 6.22 4.61 -7.58
CA ILE A 38 5.13 5.49 -7.18
C ILE A 38 4.06 4.59 -6.55
N ILE A 39 3.74 4.83 -5.28
CA ILE A 39 2.61 4.18 -4.62
C ILE A 39 1.37 4.99 -4.98
N HIS A 40 0.62 4.54 -5.99
CA HIS A 40 -0.63 5.18 -6.36
C HIS A 40 -1.69 5.01 -5.27
N GLU A 41 -1.86 3.78 -4.78
CA GLU A 41 -2.81 3.51 -3.70
C GLU A 41 -2.44 2.23 -2.93
N LEU A 42 -2.53 2.28 -1.60
CA LEU A 42 -2.50 1.10 -0.73
C LEU A 42 -3.61 1.19 0.32
N ARG A 43 -4.57 0.25 0.31
CA ARG A 43 -5.71 0.24 1.24
C ARG A 43 -5.91 -1.12 1.88
N PHE A 44 -6.57 -1.10 3.03
CA PHE A 44 -7.00 -2.28 3.75
C PHE A 44 -8.51 -2.22 3.96
N GLY A 45 -9.21 -3.32 3.66
CA GLY A 45 -10.67 -3.41 3.73
C GLY A 45 -11.40 -2.57 2.69
N ALA A 46 -12.65 -2.21 2.99
CA ALA A 46 -13.50 -1.52 2.04
C ALA A 46 -13.07 -0.06 1.84
N LYS A 47 -13.24 0.43 0.60
CA LYS A 47 -13.05 1.84 0.26
C LYS A 47 -14.28 2.64 0.70
N ILE A 48 -14.04 3.72 1.43
CA ILE A 48 -15.09 4.68 1.79
C ILE A 48 -15.07 5.78 0.73
N ASP A 49 -15.89 5.66 -0.31
CA ASP A 49 -16.01 6.63 -1.41
C ASP A 49 -16.89 7.84 -1.04
N ASN A 50 -16.70 8.37 0.18
CA ASN A 50 -17.38 9.58 0.63
C ASN A 50 -16.34 10.60 1.13
N PRO A 51 -16.05 11.66 0.35
CA PRO A 51 -15.02 12.65 0.70
C PRO A 51 -15.39 13.46 1.94
N LYS A 52 -16.64 13.42 2.40
CA LYS A 52 -17.09 14.10 3.62
C LYS A 52 -16.76 13.31 4.89
N VAL A 53 -16.28 12.07 4.79
CA VAL A 53 -15.91 11.26 5.94
C VAL A 53 -14.48 11.61 6.35
N PRO A 54 -14.28 12.25 7.52
CA PRO A 54 -12.95 12.63 7.98
C PRO A 54 -12.07 11.40 8.21
N GLY A 55 -10.77 11.52 7.94
CA GLY A 55 -9.82 10.43 8.22
C GLY A 55 -9.78 9.32 7.18
N THR A 56 -10.51 9.43 6.07
CA THR A 56 -10.47 8.47 4.93
C THR A 56 -9.28 8.67 3.98
N PHE A 57 -8.24 9.36 4.44
CA PHE A 57 -7.03 9.59 3.64
C PHE A 57 -6.19 8.32 3.55
N ASN A 58 -5.44 8.20 2.46
CA ASN A 58 -4.48 7.13 2.26
C ASN A 58 -3.07 7.68 2.49
N PRO A 59 -2.39 7.30 3.59
CA PRO A 59 -1.08 7.86 3.96
C PRO A 59 0.01 7.76 2.89
N LEU A 60 -0.03 6.72 2.04
CA LEU A 60 0.96 6.49 0.98
C LEU A 60 0.45 6.91 -0.41
N TYR A 61 -0.69 7.60 -0.50
CA TYR A 61 -1.24 8.07 -1.78
C TYR A 61 -0.24 8.95 -2.53
N ASP A 62 -0.03 8.62 -3.81
CA ASP A 62 0.92 9.26 -4.71
C ASP A 62 2.33 9.44 -4.12
N ARG A 63 2.74 8.56 -3.19
CA ARG A 63 4.07 8.64 -2.60
C ARG A 63 5.11 8.18 -3.62
N LYS A 64 6.12 9.01 -3.85
CA LYS A 64 7.18 8.78 -4.82
C LYS A 64 8.50 8.49 -4.12
N LYS A 65 9.18 7.45 -4.58
CA LYS A 65 10.57 7.14 -4.28
C LYS A 65 11.27 6.89 -5.60
N LEU A 66 11.80 7.98 -6.16
CA LEU A 66 12.44 7.99 -7.49
C LEU A 66 13.95 8.21 -7.37
N ASP A 67 14.38 8.58 -6.18
CA ASP A 67 15.73 8.82 -5.74
C ASP A 67 16.20 7.60 -4.93
N GLY A 68 17.15 6.85 -5.48
CA GLY A 68 17.78 5.75 -4.76
C GLY A 68 18.73 4.93 -5.62
N ASN A 69 19.51 4.09 -4.96
CA ASN A 69 20.43 3.15 -5.60
C ASN A 69 19.71 1.81 -5.87
N SER A 70 20.14 1.08 -6.91
CA SER A 70 19.61 -0.24 -7.29
C SER A 70 19.66 -1.30 -6.17
N LEU A 71 20.47 -1.05 -5.14
CA LEU A 71 20.68 -1.92 -3.98
C LEU A 71 19.88 -1.50 -2.74
N GLU A 72 19.15 -0.39 -2.78
CA GLU A 72 18.37 0.09 -1.63
C GLU A 72 17.05 -0.69 -1.50
N SER A 73 16.71 -1.01 -0.26
CA SER A 73 15.40 -1.56 0.11
C SER A 73 14.53 -0.43 0.64
N TYR A 74 13.25 -0.44 0.28
CA TYR A 74 12.29 0.58 0.71
C TYR A 74 11.31 -0.02 1.71
N ASP A 75 11.55 0.21 3.00
CA ASP A 75 10.79 -0.45 4.06
C ASP A 75 9.70 0.46 4.62
N TYR A 76 8.45 0.05 4.43
CA TYR A 76 7.26 0.74 4.94
C TYR A 76 6.65 -0.06 6.10
N VAL A 77 7.01 0.31 7.33
CA VAL A 77 6.47 -0.33 8.54
C VAL A 77 5.11 0.30 8.85
N MET A 78 4.05 -0.48 8.70
CA MET A 78 2.68 0.01 8.83
C MET A 78 2.01 -0.44 10.13
N LYS A 79 1.28 0.47 10.77
CA LYS A 79 0.36 0.17 11.87
C LYS A 79 -1.07 0.39 11.40
N ILE A 80 -1.83 -0.70 11.31
CA ILE A 80 -3.19 -0.73 10.78
C ILE A 80 -4.20 -0.72 11.94
N VAL A 81 -5.23 0.11 11.83
CA VAL A 81 -6.30 0.26 12.82
C VAL A 81 -7.65 0.02 12.12
N PRO A 82 -8.51 -0.89 12.63
CA PRO A 82 -9.84 -1.09 12.08
C PRO A 82 -10.72 0.14 12.27
N THR A 83 -11.58 0.42 11.30
CA THR A 83 -12.53 1.55 11.34
C THR A 83 -13.87 1.09 10.79
N ILE A 84 -14.93 1.33 11.55
CA ILE A 84 -16.31 1.08 11.10
C ILE A 84 -16.91 2.43 10.73
N TYR A 85 -17.39 2.53 9.49
CA TYR A 85 -18.19 3.66 9.04
C TYR A 85 -19.65 3.22 9.00
N GLU A 86 -20.54 4.03 9.58
CA GLU A 86 -21.99 3.82 9.53
C GLU A 86 -22.64 5.07 8.93
N ASP A 87 -23.51 4.88 7.94
CA ASP A 87 -24.29 5.97 7.35
C ASP A 87 -25.64 6.17 8.08
N SER A 88 -26.36 7.22 7.70
CA SER A 88 -27.67 7.54 8.30
C SER A 88 -28.77 6.50 8.00
N ALA A 89 -28.54 5.58 7.05
CA ALA A 89 -29.44 4.48 6.74
C ALA A 89 -29.09 3.21 7.55
N GLY A 90 -28.05 3.24 8.38
CA GLY A 90 -27.57 2.10 9.16
C GLY A 90 -26.65 1.16 8.37
N THR A 91 -26.21 1.55 7.17
CA THR A 91 -25.26 0.74 6.40
C THR A 91 -23.89 0.84 7.02
N GLN A 92 -23.33 -0.30 7.44
CA GLN A 92 -22.00 -0.38 8.01
C GLN A 92 -20.97 -0.88 7.00
N VAL A 93 -19.83 -0.20 6.95
CA VAL A 93 -18.67 -0.53 6.11
C VAL A 93 -17.47 -0.73 7.01
N THR A 94 -16.84 -1.91 6.92
CA THR A 94 -15.57 -2.18 7.61
C THR A 94 -14.40 -1.74 6.73
N ALA A 95 -13.77 -0.65 7.13
CA ALA A 95 -12.56 -0.12 6.54
C ALA A 95 -11.39 -0.23 7.53
N TYR A 96 -10.22 0.21 7.08
CA TYR A 96 -9.05 0.30 7.94
C TYR A 96 -8.26 1.56 7.60
N GLN A 97 -7.79 2.22 8.65
CA GLN A 97 -6.82 3.30 8.55
C GLN A 97 -5.44 2.75 8.89
N TYR A 98 -4.39 3.44 8.47
CA TYR A 98 -3.05 3.08 8.88
C TYR A 98 -2.16 4.30 9.03
N THR A 99 -1.06 4.11 9.72
CA THR A 99 0.09 5.01 9.73
C THR A 99 1.32 4.22 9.31
N TYR A 100 2.37 4.89 8.86
CA TYR A 100 3.60 4.21 8.47
C TYR A 100 4.84 4.95 8.99
N ALA A 101 5.91 4.20 9.21
CA ALA A 101 7.27 4.71 9.29
C ALA A 101 8.03 4.20 8.07
N PHE A 102 8.85 5.06 7.47
CA PHE A 102 9.72 4.71 6.35
C PHE A 102 11.15 4.54 6.86
N ARG A 103 11.83 3.47 6.44
CA ARG A 103 13.24 3.21 6.70
C ARG A 103 13.98 3.08 5.39
#